data_AF-A0A537GQA5-F1
#
_entry.id   AF-A0A537GQA5-F1
#
_cell.length_a   1.000
_cell.length_b   1.000
_cell.length_c   1.000
_cell.angle_alpha   90.00
_cell.angle_beta   90.00
_cell.angle_gamma   90.00
#
_symmetry.space_group_name_H-M   'P 1'
#
loop_
_entity.id
_entity.type
_entity.pdbx_description
1 polymer ?
#
loop_
_entity_poly.entity_id
_entity_poly.type
_entity_poly.pdbx_seq_one_letter_code
_entity_poly.pdbx_strand_id
1 'polypeptide(L)'
;MQRRINPREANRMMQRMGMQLKQIDDVTRVVIESATKKIIIDEPEVAIVTVQGQTVYQVGGGRTREEGPASASSDEDAKLVAAQAGVSAEEAASALRQSGGDLAQAIILLKQKKPS
;
A
#
# COMPACT_ATOMS: atom_id res chain seq x y z
N MET A 1 -10.87 23.76 -35.11
CA MET A 1 -11.77 24.06 -33.97
C MET A 1 -12.01 22.77 -33.19
N GLN A 2 -11.40 22.58 -32.02
CA GLN A 2 -11.77 21.47 -31.14
C GLN A 2 -13.13 21.79 -30.52
N ARG A 3 -14.15 21.03 -30.94
CA ARG A 3 -15.52 21.14 -30.46
C ARG A 3 -15.49 20.82 -28.96
N ARG A 4 -15.57 21.84 -28.10
CA ARG A 4 -15.70 21.67 -26.65
C ARG A 4 -17.00 20.90 -26.40
N ILE A 5 -16.87 19.60 -26.20
CA ILE A 5 -18.02 18.75 -25.85
C ILE A 5 -18.56 19.30 -24.53
N ASN A 6 -19.84 19.64 -24.50
CA ASN A 6 -20.49 20.13 -23.30
C ASN A 6 -20.48 19.00 -22.25
N PRO A 7 -19.96 19.22 -21.03
CA PRO A 7 -19.85 18.17 -20.01
C PRO A 7 -21.19 17.50 -19.66
N ARG A 8 -22.32 18.21 -19.84
CA ARG A 8 -23.66 17.63 -19.66
C ARG A 8 -24.05 16.67 -20.79
N GLU A 9 -23.61 16.94 -22.01
CA GLU A 9 -23.85 16.06 -23.17
C GLU A 9 -22.96 14.81 -23.07
N ALA A 10 -21.70 14.97 -22.65
CA ALA A 10 -20.81 13.85 -22.39
C ALA A 10 -21.37 12.91 -21.32
N ASN A 11 -21.85 13.44 -20.19
CA ASN A 11 -22.47 12.63 -19.14
C ASN A 11 -23.71 11.87 -19.62
N ARG A 12 -24.59 12.51 -20.41
CA ARG A 12 -25.77 11.84 -20.98
C ARG A 12 -25.40 10.75 -21.98
N MET A 13 -24.34 10.97 -22.76
CA MET A 13 -23.83 9.98 -23.71
C MET A 13 -23.21 8.78 -22.99
N MET A 14 -22.42 9.00 -21.93
CA MET A 14 -21.86 7.93 -21.10
C MET A 14 -22.92 7.11 -20.39
N GLN A 15 -23.96 7.76 -19.83
CA GLN A 15 -25.10 7.06 -19.21
C GLN A 15 -25.85 6.16 -20.20
N ARG A 16 -26.02 6.60 -21.46
CA ARG A 16 -26.64 5.77 -22.52
C ARG A 16 -25.82 4.54 -22.90
N MET A 17 -24.50 4.60 -22.68
CA MET A 17 -23.59 3.47 -22.87
C MET A 17 -23.50 2.56 -21.63
N GLY A 18 -24.34 2.80 -20.60
CA GLY A 18 -24.33 2.05 -19.35
C GLY A 18 -23.12 2.35 -18.47
N MET A 19 -22.41 3.46 -18.73
CA MET A 19 -21.26 3.91 -17.94
C MET A 19 -21.71 4.92 -16.89
N GLN A 20 -21.55 4.59 -15.61
CA GLN A 20 -21.80 5.51 -14.50
C GLN A 20 -20.47 5.98 -13.91
N LEU A 21 -20.16 7.26 -14.08
CA LEU A 21 -19.03 7.92 -13.43
C LEU A 21 -19.51 8.53 -12.11
N LYS A 22 -18.85 8.19 -11.01
CA LYS A 22 -19.10 8.77 -9.69
C LYS A 22 -17.77 9.14 -9.04
N GLN A 23 -17.57 10.41 -8.71
CA GLN A 23 -16.44 10.81 -7.87
C GLN A 23 -16.70 10.42 -6.41
N ILE A 24 -15.65 10.01 -5.71
CA ILE A 24 -15.68 9.80 -4.26
C ILE A 24 -15.04 11.03 -3.63
N ASP A 25 -15.84 11.78 -2.90
CA ASP A 25 -15.38 12.93 -2.14
C ASP A 25 -14.67 12.47 -0.85
N ASP A 26 -13.81 13.33 -0.31
CA ASP A 26 -13.16 13.17 1.01
C ASP A 26 -12.33 11.89 1.17
N VAL A 27 -11.70 11.39 0.09
CA VAL A 27 -10.79 10.25 0.18
C VAL A 27 -9.48 10.66 0.84
N THR A 28 -9.20 10.08 2.01
CA THR A 28 -7.97 10.38 2.76
C THR A 28 -6.79 9.52 2.32
N ARG A 29 -7.03 8.27 1.91
CA ARG A 29 -5.98 7.31 1.59
C ARG A 29 -6.47 6.17 0.69
N VAL A 30 -5.60 5.72 -0.22
CA VAL A 30 -5.71 4.42 -0.92
C VAL A 30 -4.53 3.54 -0.51
N VAL A 31 -4.82 2.27 -0.20
CA VAL A 31 -3.80 1.26 0.14
C VAL A 31 -3.91 0.12 -0.87
N ILE A 32 -2.83 -0.16 -1.57
CA ILE A 32 -2.70 -1.27 -2.51
C ILE A 32 -1.74 -2.28 -1.89
N GLU A 33 -2.27 -3.40 -1.42
CA GLU A 33 -1.49 -4.50 -0.87
C GLU A 33 -1.32 -5.58 -1.93
N SER A 34 -0.07 -5.96 -2.21
CA SER A 34 0.27 -7.10 -3.04
C SER A 34 1.16 -8.07 -2.25
N ALA A 35 1.39 -9.26 -2.81
CA ALA A 35 2.30 -10.23 -2.21
C ALA A 35 3.74 -9.70 -2.03
N THR A 36 4.14 -8.68 -2.80
CA THR A 36 5.53 -8.21 -2.87
C THR A 36 5.73 -6.81 -2.35
N LYS A 37 4.68 -5.99 -2.24
CA LYS A 37 4.79 -4.63 -1.73
C LYS A 37 3.45 -4.05 -1.33
N LYS A 38 3.52 -3.00 -0.53
CA LYS A 38 2.39 -2.17 -0.13
C LYS A 38 2.60 -0.77 -0.67
N ILE A 39 1.64 -0.26 -1.44
CA ILE A 39 1.66 1.10 -1.96
C ILE A 39 0.59 1.89 -1.20
N ILE A 40 0.98 3.02 -0.64
CA ILE A 40 0.08 3.92 0.08
C ILE A 40 0.05 5.24 -0.68
N ILE A 41 -1.15 5.71 -1.01
CA ILE A 41 -1.39 6.99 -1.67
C ILE A 41 -2.22 7.83 -0.71
N ASP A 42 -1.61 8.86 -0.14
CA ASP A 42 -2.27 9.81 0.76
C ASP A 42 -2.89 10.96 -0.06
N GLU A 43 -4.09 11.42 0.33
CA GLU A 43 -4.88 12.46 -0.36
C GLU A 43 -5.10 12.21 -1.88
N PRO A 44 -5.56 11.01 -2.31
CA PRO A 44 -5.83 10.76 -3.72
C PRO A 44 -7.18 11.30 -4.19
N GLU A 45 -7.28 11.61 -5.47
CA GLU A 45 -8.58 11.77 -6.16
C GLU A 45 -9.05 10.41 -6.66
N VAL A 46 -10.26 9.99 -6.27
CA VAL A 46 -10.82 8.69 -6.67
C VAL A 46 -12.14 8.84 -7.41
N ALA A 47 -12.25 8.18 -8.55
CA ALA A 47 -13.48 8.06 -9.31
C ALA A 47 -13.85 6.60 -9.56
N ILE A 48 -15.14 6.28 -9.48
CA ILE A 48 -15.72 4.99 -9.78
C ILE A 48 -16.34 5.05 -11.17
N VAL A 49 -16.01 4.07 -12.01
CA VAL A 49 -16.64 3.85 -13.31
C VAL A 49 -17.20 2.43 -13.34
N THR A 50 -18.51 2.29 -13.53
CA THR A 50 -19.11 0.97 -13.77
C THR A 50 -19.31 0.77 -15.27
N VAL A 51 -18.74 -0.30 -15.84
CA VAL A 51 -18.87 -0.66 -17.26
C VAL A 51 -19.27 -2.13 -17.36
N GLN A 52 -20.41 -2.44 -17.99
CA GLN A 52 -20.87 -3.83 -18.21
C GLN A 52 -20.88 -4.71 -16.93
N GLY A 53 -21.14 -4.11 -15.76
CA GLY A 53 -21.14 -4.81 -14.47
C GLY A 53 -19.78 -4.92 -13.77
N GLN A 54 -18.69 -4.49 -14.41
CA GLN A 54 -17.38 -4.35 -13.78
C GLN A 54 -17.23 -2.96 -13.16
N THR A 55 -16.77 -2.90 -11.91
CA THR A 55 -16.49 -1.64 -11.21
C THR A 55 -15.01 -1.35 -11.29
N VAL A 56 -14.67 -0.20 -11.87
CA VAL A 56 -13.30 0.30 -12.02
C VAL A 56 -13.12 1.50 -11.10
N TYR A 57 -12.09 1.48 -10.27
CA TYR A 57 -11.66 2.62 -9.49
C TYR A 57 -10.48 3.29 -10.19
N GLN A 58 -10.65 4.54 -10.58
CA GLN A 58 -9.58 5.39 -11.06
C GLN A 58 -9.02 6.15 -9.87
N VAL A 59 -7.73 5.98 -9.60
CA VAL A 59 -7.01 6.65 -8.52
C VAL A 59 -5.97 7.55 -9.18
N GLY A 60 -6.02 8.86 -8.90
CA GLY A 60 -5.12 9.86 -9.45
C GLY A 60 -4.62 10.83 -8.39
N GLY A 61 -3.51 11.52 -8.68
CA GLY A 61 -2.92 12.49 -7.76
C GLY A 61 -2.38 11.85 -6.46
N GLY A 62 -2.32 12.65 -5.41
CA GLY A 62 -1.86 12.24 -4.07
C GLY A 62 -0.34 12.08 -3.94
N ARG A 63 0.10 11.80 -2.71
CA ARG A 63 1.49 11.49 -2.37
C ARG A 63 1.65 9.98 -2.21
N THR A 64 2.53 9.39 -3.01
CA THR A 64 2.76 7.95 -3.04
C THR A 64 3.99 7.56 -2.21
N ARG A 65 3.84 6.51 -1.40
CA ARG A 65 4.96 5.83 -0.73
C ARG A 65 4.84 4.31 -0.90
N GLU A 66 5.98 3.66 -1.08
CA GLU A 66 6.06 2.19 -1.15
C GLU A 66 6.67 1.66 0.16
N GLU A 67 5.99 0.71 0.78
CA GLU A 67 6.50 -0.11 1.87
C GLU A 67 6.81 -1.51 1.28
N GLY A 68 8.01 -2.03 1.54
CA GLY A 68 8.42 -3.36 1.06
C GLY A 68 7.53 -4.50 1.61
N PRO A 69 7.68 -5.74 1.11
CA PRO A 69 6.87 -6.85 1.58
C PRO A 69 7.18 -7.11 3.06
N ALA A 70 6.24 -6.74 3.93
CA ALA A 70 6.38 -6.89 5.38
C ALA A 70 6.46 -8.37 5.84
N SER A 71 6.23 -9.35 4.95
CA SER A 71 6.02 -10.75 5.31
C SER A 71 6.99 -11.77 4.67
N ALA A 72 7.55 -11.50 3.49
CA ALA A 72 8.46 -12.45 2.83
C ALA A 72 9.90 -12.31 3.32
N SER A 73 10.37 -11.08 3.52
CA SER A 73 11.71 -10.82 4.08
C SER A 73 11.75 -11.08 5.59
N SER A 74 10.63 -10.90 6.31
CA SER A 74 10.63 -11.00 7.77
C SER A 74 11.01 -12.36 8.34
N ASP A 75 10.67 -13.47 7.66
CA ASP A 75 10.90 -14.83 8.19
C ASP A 75 12.35 -15.30 7.98
N GLU A 76 12.95 -15.03 6.82
CA GLU A 76 14.37 -15.26 6.58
C GLU A 76 15.23 -14.30 7.39
N ASP A 77 14.85 -13.02 7.43
CA ASP A 77 15.55 -12.01 8.24
C ASP A 77 15.43 -12.34 9.74
N ALA A 78 14.28 -12.82 10.22
CA ALA A 78 14.12 -13.25 11.61
C ALA A 78 15.03 -14.44 11.94
N LYS A 79 15.19 -15.39 11.02
CA LYS A 79 16.15 -16.50 11.21
C LYS A 79 17.59 -16.01 11.25
N LEU A 80 17.97 -15.07 10.37
CA LEU A 80 19.31 -14.47 10.37
C LEU A 80 19.59 -13.68 11.65
N VAL A 81 18.63 -12.86 12.08
CA VAL A 81 18.72 -12.08 13.33
C VAL A 81 18.77 -13.00 14.54
N ALA A 82 17.93 -14.05 14.57
CA ALA A 82 17.94 -15.06 15.64
C ALA A 82 19.29 -15.77 15.75
N ALA A 83 19.87 -16.19 14.62
CA ALA A 83 21.18 -16.84 14.58
C ALA A 83 22.31 -15.89 15.03
N GLN A 84 22.29 -14.63 14.58
CA GLN A 84 23.35 -13.67 14.88
C GLN A 84 23.28 -13.07 16.30
N ALA A 85 22.08 -12.98 16.87
CA ALA A 85 21.85 -12.50 18.23
C ALA A 85 21.73 -13.65 19.27
N GLY A 86 21.61 -14.90 18.83
CA GLY A 86 21.45 -16.06 19.71
C GLY A 86 20.15 -16.02 20.51
N VAL A 87 19.04 -15.68 19.85
CA VAL A 87 17.69 -15.55 20.45
C VAL A 87 16.68 -16.43 19.73
N SER A 88 15.47 -16.56 20.28
CA SER A 88 14.41 -17.32 19.60
C SER A 88 13.91 -16.59 18.34
N ALA A 89 13.32 -17.35 17.40
CA ALA A 89 12.72 -16.78 16.19
C ALA A 89 11.61 -15.77 16.51
N GLU A 90 10.86 -15.99 17.61
CA GLU A 90 9.82 -15.07 18.07
C GLU A 90 10.41 -13.75 18.58
N GLU A 91 11.51 -13.80 19.33
CA GLU A 91 12.22 -12.62 19.80
C GLU A 91 12.84 -11.82 18.63
N ALA A 92 13.43 -12.52 17.66
CA ALA A 92 13.97 -11.91 16.45
C ALA A 92 12.88 -11.25 15.58
N ALA A 93 11.74 -11.92 15.38
CA ALA A 93 10.61 -11.36 14.65
C ALA A 93 10.00 -10.15 15.38
N SER A 94 10.00 -10.14 16.72
CA SER A 94 9.60 -8.98 17.51
C SER A 94 10.58 -7.80 17.33
N ALA A 95 11.88 -8.06 17.40
CA ALA A 95 12.91 -7.03 17.23
C ALA A 95 12.94 -6.44 15.81
N LEU A 96 12.74 -7.25 14.78
CA LEU A 96 12.62 -6.79 13.39
C LEU A 96 11.39 -5.91 13.18
N ARG A 97 10.25 -6.29 13.78
CA ARG A 97 9.04 -5.45 13.76
C ARG A 97 9.28 -4.11 14.47
N GLN A 98 9.96 -4.10 15.61
CA GLN A 98 10.33 -2.87 16.32
C GLN A 98 11.33 -2.00 15.54
N SER A 99 12.18 -2.63 14.75
CA SER A 99 13.21 -1.96 13.94
C SER A 99 12.70 -1.59 12.53
N GLY A 100 11.40 -1.73 12.27
CA GLY A 100 10.82 -1.41 10.95
C GLY A 100 11.39 -2.25 9.80
N GLY A 101 11.92 -3.45 10.09
CA GLY A 101 12.58 -4.30 9.10
C GLY A 101 14.09 -4.07 8.94
N ASP A 102 14.73 -3.20 9.72
CA ASP A 102 16.18 -3.05 9.71
C ASP A 102 16.86 -4.17 10.52
N LEU A 103 17.59 -5.06 9.82
CA LEU A 103 18.29 -6.19 10.42
C LEU A 103 19.40 -5.75 11.38
N ALA A 104 20.18 -4.73 11.02
CA ALA A 104 21.32 -4.30 11.82
C ALA A 104 20.83 -3.70 13.15
N GLN A 105 19.78 -2.86 13.06
CA GLN A 105 19.16 -2.27 14.22
C GLN A 105 18.50 -3.33 15.12
N ALA A 106 17.84 -4.34 14.54
CA ALA A 106 17.28 -5.46 15.29
C ALA A 106 18.34 -6.27 16.06
N ILE A 107 19.49 -6.56 15.43
CA ILE A 107 20.60 -7.29 16.06
C ILE A 107 21.19 -6.47 17.22
N ILE A 108 21.41 -5.17 17.04
CA ILE A 108 21.93 -4.29 18.09
C ILE A 108 20.97 -4.25 19.28
N LEU A 109 19.67 -4.08 19.02
CA LEU A 109 18.63 -4.02 20.04
C LEU A 109 18.58 -5.32 20.87
N LEU A 110 18.67 -6.48 20.21
CA LEU A 110 18.70 -7.77 20.89
C LEU A 110 19.98 -7.98 21.71
N LYS A 111 21.14 -7.58 21.19
CA LYS A 111 22.42 -7.67 21.92
C LYS A 111 22.47 -6.75 23.14
N GLN A 112 21.83 -5.58 23.09
CA GLN A 112 21.72 -4.69 24.25
C GLN A 112 20.79 -5.25 25.33
N LYS A 113 19.76 -5.99 24.93
CA LYS A 113 18.76 -6.57 25.84
C LYS A 113 19.26 -7.83 26.56
N LYS A 114 20.33 -8.44 26.06
CA LYS A 114 20.99 -9.61 26.64
C LYS A 114 22.31 -9.16 27.30
N PRO A 115 22.29 -8.54 28.51
CA PRO A 115 23.52 -8.43 29.27
C PRO A 115 23.92 -9.85 29.66
N SER A 116 25.20 -10.14 29.47
CA SER A 116 25.98 -11.28 30.02
C SER A 116 25.29 -12.03 31.15
#